data_AF-A0A351MQQ1-F1
#
_entry.id   AF-A0A351MQQ1-F1
#
_cell.length_a   1.000
_cell.length_b   1.000
_cell.length_c   1.000
_cell.angle_alpha   90.00
_cell.angle_beta   90.00
_cell.angle_gamma   90.00
#
_symmetry.space_group_name_H-M   'P 1'
#
loop_
_entity.id
_entity.type
_entity.pdbx_description
1 polymer ?
#
loop_
_entity_poly.entity_id
_entity_poly.type
_entity_poly.pdbx_seq_one_letter_code
_entity_poly.pdbx_strand_id
1 'polypeptide(L)' 'KLNPDGAFLSNGPGDPAELGYAHTAVADLIKDYPVFGICLGHQIITHAIGASTYKLKFGHRGGNQ' A
#
# COMPACT_ATOMS: atom_id res chain seq x y z
N LYS A 1 18.04 0.12 16.43
CA LYS A 1 17.05 1.03 15.80
C LYS A 1 17.39 1.13 14.31
N LEU A 2 16.39 1.15 13.43
CA LEU A 2 16.59 1.10 11.97
C LEU A 2 16.87 2.48 11.33
N ASN A 3 16.44 3.60 11.95
CA ASN A 3 16.65 4.99 11.50
C ASN A 3 16.58 5.23 9.98
N PRO A 4 15.43 4.92 9.34
CA PRO A 4 15.30 5.04 7.90
C PRO A 4 15.06 6.50 7.48
N ASP A 5 15.44 6.85 6.25
CA ASP A 5 15.06 8.14 5.64
C ASP A 5 13.65 8.11 5.01
N GLY A 6 13.08 6.92 4.86
CA GLY A 6 11.76 6.71 4.27
C GLY A 6 11.35 5.24 4.31
N ALA A 7 10.08 4.98 4.03
CA ALA A 7 9.53 3.62 3.93
C ALA A 7 9.07 3.33 2.50
N PHE A 8 9.44 2.16 2.00
CA PHE A 8 9.03 1.69 0.68
C PHE A 8 8.15 0.44 0.82
N LEU A 9 6.97 0.46 0.20
CA LEU A 9 6.05 -0.68 0.12
C LEU A 9 6.07 -1.26 -1.29
N SER A 10 6.61 -2.47 -1.42
CA SER A 10 6.67 -3.16 -2.70
C SER A 10 5.30 -3.65 -3.17
N ASN A 11 5.28 -4.18 -4.39
CA ASN A 11 4.15 -4.94 -4.91
C ASN A 11 3.97 -6.27 -4.17
N GLY A 12 2.80 -6.90 -4.35
CA GLY A 12 2.50 -8.22 -3.83
C GLY A 12 1.16 -8.77 -4.34
N PRO A 13 0.89 -10.05 -4.11
CA PRO A 13 -0.40 -10.67 -4.38
C PRO A 13 -1.41 -10.40 -3.26
N GLY A 14 -2.69 -10.67 -3.51
CA GLY A 14 -3.74 -10.70 -2.48
C GLY A 14 -4.69 -9.51 -2.52
N ASP A 15 -5.63 -9.51 -1.57
CA ASP A 15 -6.60 -8.42 -1.39
C ASP A 15 -6.04 -7.44 -0.33
N PRO A 16 -5.81 -6.16 -0.68
CA PRO A 16 -5.36 -5.17 0.29
C PRO A 16 -6.34 -4.97 1.44
N ALA A 17 -7.65 -5.16 1.24
CA ALA A 17 -8.65 -4.89 2.28
C ALA A 17 -8.48 -5.78 3.53
N GLU A 18 -7.88 -6.96 3.37
CA GLU A 18 -7.62 -7.92 4.45
C GLU A 18 -6.35 -7.61 5.26
N LEU A 19 -5.56 -6.61 4.85
CA LEU A 19 -4.26 -6.29 5.45
C LEU A 19 -4.37 -5.20 6.52
N GLY A 20 -5.34 -5.31 7.43
CA GLY A 20 -5.60 -4.31 8.47
C GLY A 20 -4.37 -3.95 9.32
N TYR A 21 -3.49 -4.92 9.61
CA TYR A 21 -2.24 -4.65 10.32
C TYR A 21 -1.30 -3.72 9.55
N ALA A 22 -1.25 -3.85 8.22
CA ALA A 22 -0.42 -3.03 7.35
C ALA A 22 -1.02 -1.62 7.21
N HIS A 23 -2.35 -1.50 7.18
CA HIS A 23 -3.02 -0.19 7.18
C HIS A 23 -2.66 0.62 8.43
N THR A 24 -2.75 0.00 9.61
CA THR A 24 -2.39 0.65 10.87
C THR A 24 -0.91 1.02 10.91
N ALA A 25 -0.01 0.10 10.53
CA ALA A 25 1.42 0.37 10.52
C ALA A 25 1.79 1.52 9.56
N VAL A 26 1.19 1.56 8.37
CA VAL A 26 1.43 2.63 7.39
C VAL A 26 0.82 3.95 7.86
N ALA A 27 -0.36 3.94 8.47
CA ALA A 27 -0.98 5.15 9.03
C ALA A 27 -0.11 5.81 10.10
N ASP A 28 0.68 5.04 10.84
CA ASP A 28 1.67 5.58 11.76
C ASP A 28 2.94 6.04 11.03
N LEU A 29 3.47 5.26 10.08
CA LEU A 29 4.68 5.61 9.33
C LEU A 29 4.54 6.91 8.52
N ILE A 30 3.39 7.16 7.89
CA ILE A 30 3.17 8.35 7.04
C ILE A 30 3.23 9.67 7.82
N LYS A 31 3.12 9.63 9.15
CA LYS A 31 3.21 10.81 10.01
C LYS A 31 4.66 11.27 10.20
N ASP A 32 5.59 10.32 10.18
CA ASP A 32 6.99 10.54 10.57
C ASP A 32 7.97 10.46 9.39
N TYR A 33 7.64 9.69 8.34
CA TYR A 33 8.55 9.43 7.22
C TYR A 33 7.86 9.59 5.86
N PRO A 34 8.60 9.98 4.81
CA PRO A 34 8.16 9.80 3.43
C PRO A 34 7.86 8.33 3.14
N VAL A 35 6.70 8.05 2.55
CA VAL A 35 6.26 6.70 2.19
C VAL A 35 5.96 6.60 0.70
N PHE A 36 6.54 5.60 0.03
CA PHE A 36 6.30 5.31 -1.38
C PHE A 36 5.81 3.88 -1.56
N GLY A 37 4.76 3.67 -2.35
CA GLY A 37 4.13 2.36 -2.53
C GLY A 37 3.87 2.01 -4.00
N ILE A 38 4.13 0.76 -4.36
CA ILE A 38 3.89 0.23 -5.73
C ILE A 38 2.86 -0.89 -5.67
N CYS A 39 1.87 -0.85 -6.58
CA CYS A 39 0.83 -1.87 -6.73
C CYS A 39 0.08 -2.14 -5.40
N LEU A 40 0.33 -3.27 -4.73
CA LEU A 40 -0.23 -3.57 -3.41
C LEU A 40 0.17 -2.52 -2.37
N GLY A 41 1.43 -2.05 -2.40
CA GLY A 41 1.89 -0.99 -1.50
C GLY A 41 1.12 0.32 -1.68
N HIS A 42 0.78 0.68 -2.93
CA HIS A 42 -0.08 1.82 -3.21
C HIS A 42 -1.47 1.63 -2.58
N GLN A 43 -2.06 0.44 -2.72
CA GLN A 43 -3.37 0.13 -2.16
C GLN A 43 -3.37 0.19 -0.62
N ILE A 44 -2.35 -0.36 0.04
CA ILE A 44 -2.21 -0.29 1.50
C ILE A 44 -2.14 1.17 1.98
N ILE A 45 -1.38 2.03 1.28
CA ILE A 45 -1.34 3.48 1.60
C ILE A 45 -2.72 4.10 1.48
N THR A 46 -3.49 3.77 0.44
CA THR A 46 -4.86 4.32 0.27
C THR A 46 -5.80 3.91 1.40
N HIS A 47 -5.73 2.67 1.87
CA HIS A 47 -6.50 2.22 3.04
C HIS A 47 -6.06 2.92 4.33
N ALA A 48 -4.75 3.13 4.52
CA ALA A 48 -4.21 3.84 5.68
C ALA A 48 -4.72 5.29 5.81
N ILE A 49 -5.08 5.94 4.69
CA ILE A 49 -5.68 7.29 4.67
C ILE A 49 -7.21 7.28 4.59
N GLY A 50 -7.85 6.13 4.81
CA GLY A 50 -9.32 6.01 4.91
C GLY A 50 -10.06 5.79 3.59
N ALA A 51 -9.35 5.52 2.49
CA ALA A 51 -9.98 5.09 1.25
C ALA A 51 -10.32 3.58 1.27
N SER A 52 -10.99 3.10 0.22
CA SER A 52 -11.33 1.68 0.05
C SER A 52 -10.97 1.19 -1.36
N THR A 53 -10.86 -0.12 -1.49
CA THR A 53 -10.56 -0.80 -2.76
C THR A 53 -11.70 -1.71 -3.17
N TYR A 54 -11.76 -2.06 -4.45
CA TYR A 54 -12.68 -3.04 -4.98
C TYR A 54 -11.98 -3.97 -5.97
N LYS A 55 -12.52 -5.18 -6.13
CA LYS A 55 -11.98 -6.18 -7.05
C LYS A 55 -12.41 -5.85 -8.49
N LEU A 56 -11.43 -5.61 -9.35
CA LEU A 56 -11.66 -5.42 -10.79
C LEU A 56 -12.18 -6.71 -11.44
N LYS A 57 -12.97 -6.57 -12.50
CA LYS A 57 -13.54 -7.71 -13.25
C LYS A 57 -12.46 -8.56 -13.94
N PHE A 58 -11.42 -7.93 -14.51
CA PHE A 58 -10.32 -8.61 -15.23
C PHE A 58 -8.93 -8.17 -14.74
N GLY A 59 -8.84 -7.04 -14.06
CA GLY A 59 -7.58 -6.42 -13.67
C GLY A 59 -6.82 -5.83 -14.85
N HIS A 60 -5.66 -5.28 -14.53
CA HIS A 60 -4.76 -4.56 -15.41
C HIS A 60 -3.47 -5.40 -15.54
N ARG A 61 -3.34 -6.12 -16.65
CA ARG A 61 -2.32 -7.18 -16.83
C ARG A 61 -1.70 -7.12 -18.23
N GLY A 62 -0.66 -6.31 -18.40
CA GLY A 62 0.05 -6.17 -19.68
C GLY A 62 1.12 -5.08 -19.60
N GLY A 63 2.02 -5.05 -20.58
CA GLY A 63 3.10 -4.05 -20.68
C GLY A 63 2.76 -2.82 -21.53
N ASN A 64 1.51 -2.70 -21.98
CA ASN A 64 1.02 -1.67 -22.90
C ASN A 64 -0.22 -0.96 -22.37
N GLN A 65 -0.25 -0.74 -21.05
CA GLN A 65 -1.29 0.04 -20.38
C GLN A 65 -1.04 1.53 -20.46
#